data_AF-A0A5B1RAK3-F1
#
_entry.id   AF-A0A5B1RAK3-F1
#
_cell.length_a   1.000
_cell.length_b   1.000
_cell.length_c   1.000
_cell.angle_alpha   90.00
_cell.angle_beta   90.00
_cell.angle_gamma   90.00
#
_symmetry.space_group_name_H-M   'P 1'
#
loop_
_entity.id
_entity.type
_entity.pdbx_description
1 polymer ?
#
loop_
_entity_poly.entity_id
_entity_poly.type
_entity_poly.pdbx_seq_one_letter_code
_entity_poly.pdbx_strand_id
1 'polypeptide(L)'
;MLPAPISFPKRRDSFPRNRSGRLNAALRAPSRLTNLGVLLLTSLALFSLLLNLQHYFFSSDVAYAKTCGEYFEDAQSVERPASVANLKHLIIVPGHGIWTGAREREILDEDSWVLASFQRGRGRPALIAEHIARGAELTLQNQESLLVFSGGQTSPLSSTTEAESYHRLALAALYLPHKNATGEPFQRVTTEPFALDSYQNLLFSVARFREYTGRYPQKISVVGYEFKRRRFETLHRTAVRWPSAEFEYIGLSLRNQAEEDEASAGELQNSYLPYTDDLYGCHPPLSTKRRSRNPHLRVHAYHRSAPELRNLLEWCPSTTASIFRGPLPWDT
;
A
#
# COMPACT_ATOMS: atom_id res chain seq x y z
N MET A 1 -98.21 69.60 4.10
CA MET A 1 -97.09 70.54 4.33
C MET A 1 -96.53 70.26 5.71
N LEU A 2 -95.24 69.93 5.80
CA LEU A 2 -94.28 70.68 6.62
C LEU A 2 -92.87 70.13 6.28
N PRO A 3 -91.85 70.99 6.19
CA PRO A 3 -90.56 70.68 5.56
C PRO A 3 -89.50 70.24 6.59
N ALA A 4 -88.42 69.68 6.04
CA ALA A 4 -87.23 69.23 6.75
C ALA A 4 -86.44 70.37 7.43
N PRO A 5 -85.52 70.01 8.36
CA PRO A 5 -84.30 70.77 8.56
C PRO A 5 -83.10 70.03 7.94
N ILE A 6 -82.23 70.83 7.31
CA ILE A 6 -81.02 70.44 6.58
C ILE A 6 -79.78 70.87 7.39
N SER A 7 -78.79 69.95 7.42
CA SER A 7 -77.31 70.13 7.52
C SER A 7 -76.67 70.60 8.85
N PHE A 8 -75.49 70.11 9.26
CA PHE A 8 -74.17 70.20 8.59
C PHE A 8 -73.13 69.13 9.11
N PRO A 9 -71.93 69.00 8.50
CA PRO A 9 -71.22 67.73 8.28
C PRO A 9 -70.07 67.47 9.27
N LYS A 10 -69.61 66.21 9.30
CA LYS A 10 -68.27 65.88 9.83
C LYS A 10 -67.53 64.94 8.88
N ARG A 11 -66.46 65.48 8.30
CA ARG A 11 -65.44 64.78 7.51
C ARG A 11 -64.37 64.25 8.48
N ARG A 12 -63.77 63.10 8.13
CA ARG A 12 -62.55 62.42 8.66
C ARG A 12 -62.86 60.99 9.12
N ASP A 13 -62.13 59.94 8.78
CA ASP A 13 -60.90 59.77 8.00
C ASP A 13 -60.91 58.35 7.40
N SER A 14 -60.39 58.23 6.18
CA SER A 14 -60.16 56.96 5.49
C SER A 14 -58.86 56.30 5.99
N PHE A 15 -58.95 55.13 6.62
CA PHE A 15 -57.80 54.25 6.85
C PHE A 15 -57.75 53.14 5.78
N PRO A 16 -56.59 52.87 5.14
CA PRO A 16 -56.48 51.79 4.17
C PRO A 16 -56.44 50.43 4.87
N ARG A 17 -57.29 49.51 4.43
CA ARG A 17 -57.35 48.12 4.92
C ARG A 17 -56.10 47.36 4.49
N ASN A 18 -55.20 47.14 5.44
CA ASN A 18 -53.90 46.48 5.26
C ASN A 18 -54.07 44.98 4.88
N ARG A 19 -53.78 44.60 3.62
CA ARG A 19 -53.91 43.21 3.13
C ARG A 19 -52.82 42.25 3.66
N SER A 20 -51.67 42.75 4.12
CA SER A 20 -50.56 41.93 4.65
C SER A 20 -50.86 41.26 5.99
N GLY A 21 -51.78 41.82 6.78
CA GLY A 21 -52.16 41.27 8.09
C GLY A 21 -52.96 39.97 8.00
N ARG A 22 -53.69 39.72 6.91
CA ARG A 22 -54.56 38.54 6.78
C ARG A 22 -53.79 37.25 6.47
N LEU A 23 -52.73 37.30 5.67
CA LEU A 23 -51.87 36.15 5.41
C LEU A 23 -51.08 35.77 6.66
N ASN A 24 -50.50 36.77 7.34
CA ASN A 24 -49.78 36.55 8.59
C ASN A 24 -50.71 36.05 9.72
N ALA A 25 -51.96 36.52 9.80
CA ALA A 25 -52.94 36.00 10.76
C ALA A 25 -53.40 34.57 10.42
N ALA A 26 -53.55 34.23 9.13
CA ALA A 26 -53.92 32.88 8.69
C ALA A 26 -52.81 31.84 8.93
N LEU A 27 -51.54 32.26 8.84
CA LEU A 27 -50.36 31.43 9.13
C LEU A 27 -50.10 31.27 10.64
N ARG A 28 -50.53 32.23 11.47
CA ARG A 28 -50.30 32.25 12.93
C ARG A 28 -51.39 31.58 13.78
N ALA A 29 -52.39 30.95 13.17
CA ALA A 29 -53.34 30.13 13.93
C ALA A 29 -52.59 28.94 14.57
N PRO A 30 -52.72 28.70 15.89
CA PRO A 30 -51.82 27.83 16.65
C PRO A 30 -51.74 26.38 16.16
N SER A 31 -52.78 25.87 15.50
CA SER A 31 -52.79 24.52 14.91
C SER A 31 -52.16 24.44 13.51
N ARG A 32 -51.96 25.55 12.81
CA ARG A 32 -51.45 25.58 11.43
C ARG A 32 -49.95 25.84 11.36
N LEU A 33 -49.41 26.63 12.28
CA LEU A 33 -47.96 26.83 12.41
C LEU A 33 -47.27 25.53 12.84
N THR A 34 -47.91 24.74 13.71
CA THR A 34 -47.45 23.40 14.08
C THR A 34 -47.55 22.41 12.93
N ASN A 35 -48.66 22.40 12.17
CA ASN A 35 -48.80 21.53 11.00
C ASN A 35 -47.80 21.86 9.88
N LEU A 36 -47.52 23.15 9.65
CA LEU A 36 -46.48 23.58 8.70
C LEU A 36 -45.09 23.17 9.19
N GLY A 37 -44.81 23.33 10.49
CA GLY A 37 -43.56 22.86 11.11
C GLY A 37 -43.36 21.34 10.96
N VAL A 38 -44.41 20.55 11.23
CA VAL A 38 -44.38 19.08 11.05
C VAL A 38 -44.18 18.71 9.58
N LEU A 39 -44.85 19.37 8.64
CA LEU A 39 -44.65 19.13 7.20
C LEU A 39 -43.22 19.46 6.75
N LEU A 40 -42.65 20.57 7.21
CA LEU A 40 -41.27 20.94 6.88
C LEU A 40 -40.26 19.95 7.47
N LEU A 41 -40.43 19.55 8.74
CA LEU A 41 -39.54 18.59 9.40
C LEU A 41 -39.64 17.20 8.77
N THR A 42 -40.85 16.74 8.43
CA THR A 42 -41.04 15.45 7.74
C THR A 42 -40.49 15.47 6.33
N SER A 43 -40.66 16.57 5.58
CA SER A 43 -40.04 16.75 4.27
C SER A 43 -38.52 16.75 4.35
N LEU A 44 -37.92 17.43 5.34
CA LEU A 44 -36.48 17.43 5.55
C LEU A 44 -35.96 16.05 5.95
N ALA A 45 -36.68 15.33 6.81
CA ALA A 45 -36.34 13.98 7.20
C ALA A 45 -36.41 12.99 6.03
N LEU A 46 -37.46 13.07 5.21
CA LEU A 46 -37.60 12.25 3.99
C LEU A 46 -36.52 12.58 2.96
N PHE A 47 -36.20 13.86 2.76
CA PHE A 47 -35.12 14.26 1.87
C PHE A 47 -33.76 13.77 2.36
N SER A 48 -33.48 13.89 3.67
CA SER A 48 -32.28 13.34 4.29
C SER A 48 -32.20 11.81 4.15
N LEU A 49 -33.31 11.11 4.38
CA LEU A 49 -33.38 9.66 4.18
C LEU A 49 -33.12 9.28 2.72
N LEU A 50 -33.71 9.98 1.76
CA LEU A 50 -33.49 9.74 0.33
C LEU A 50 -32.03 9.98 -0.06
N LEU A 51 -31.39 11.03 0.44
CA LEU A 51 -29.96 11.28 0.21
C LEU A 51 -29.08 10.18 0.81
N ASN A 52 -29.40 9.70 2.02
CA ASN A 52 -28.66 8.62 2.66
C ASN A 52 -28.87 7.27 1.96
N LEU A 53 -30.09 6.97 1.52
CA LEU A 53 -30.38 5.77 0.72
C LEU A 53 -29.73 5.87 -0.66
N GLN A 54 -29.74 7.04 -1.29
CA GLN A 54 -29.04 7.26 -2.55
C GLN A 54 -27.53 7.08 -2.37
N HIS A 55 -26.95 7.63 -1.30
CA HIS A 55 -25.54 7.39 -0.96
C HIS A 55 -25.27 5.91 -0.71
N TYR A 56 -26.12 5.21 0.03
CA TYR A 56 -25.90 3.79 0.33
C TYR A 56 -26.04 2.88 -0.91
N PHE A 57 -27.04 3.12 -1.76
CA PHE A 57 -27.32 2.28 -2.94
C PHE A 57 -26.53 2.68 -4.19
N PHE A 58 -26.09 3.93 -4.31
CA PHE A 58 -25.33 4.42 -5.48
C PHE A 58 -23.87 4.79 -5.17
N SER A 59 -23.39 4.67 -3.91
CA SER A 59 -21.93 4.75 -3.61
C SER A 59 -21.19 3.44 -3.88
N SER A 60 -21.58 2.76 -4.95
CA SER A 60 -20.78 1.68 -5.52
C SER A 60 -20.08 2.24 -6.77
N ASP A 61 -18.77 2.33 -6.66
CA ASP A 61 -17.76 2.47 -7.72
C ASP A 61 -17.63 3.80 -8.51
N VAL A 62 -18.68 4.56 -8.78
CA VAL A 62 -18.57 5.71 -9.72
C VAL A 62 -18.02 7.00 -9.08
N ALA A 63 -18.34 7.27 -7.81
CA ALA A 63 -17.87 8.48 -7.14
C ALA A 63 -16.37 8.42 -6.78
N TYR A 64 -15.85 7.22 -6.52
CA TYR A 64 -14.42 7.01 -6.19
C TYR A 64 -13.52 7.14 -7.41
N ALA A 65 -13.99 6.69 -8.57
CA ALA A 65 -13.29 6.86 -9.84
C ALA A 65 -13.09 8.35 -10.19
N LYS A 66 -14.02 9.23 -9.77
CA LYS A 66 -13.93 10.68 -10.00
C LYS A 66 -12.88 11.35 -9.09
N THR A 67 -12.69 10.86 -7.86
CA THR A 67 -11.63 11.33 -6.94
C THR A 67 -10.24 10.86 -7.35
N CYS A 68 -10.11 9.74 -8.05
CA CYS A 68 -8.82 9.32 -8.65
C CYS A 68 -8.30 10.30 -9.71
N GLY A 69 -9.18 11.11 -10.34
CA GLY A 69 -8.78 12.17 -11.26
C GLY A 69 -8.00 13.31 -10.62
N GLU A 70 -8.15 13.54 -9.31
CA GLU A 70 -7.45 14.60 -8.56
C GLU A 70 -6.14 14.13 -7.92
N TYR A 71 -5.88 12.82 -7.83
CA TYR A 71 -4.57 12.27 -7.40
C TYR A 71 -3.51 12.26 -8.52
N PHE A 72 -3.85 12.74 -9.72
CA PHE A 72 -2.93 12.77 -10.87
C PHE A 72 -1.90 13.91 -10.83
N GLU A 73 -2.05 14.91 -9.96
CA GLU A 73 -1.09 16.04 -9.90
C GLU A 73 0.32 15.60 -9.44
N ASP A 74 0.43 14.57 -8.59
CA ASP A 74 1.73 14.16 -8.03
C ASP A 74 2.46 13.12 -8.91
N ALA A 75 1.74 12.40 -9.79
CA ALA A 75 2.41 11.55 -10.78
C ALA A 75 3.18 12.39 -11.83
N GLN A 76 2.74 13.63 -12.06
CA GLN A 76 3.41 14.61 -12.93
C GLN A 76 4.61 15.28 -12.25
N SER A 77 4.70 15.26 -10.92
CA SER A 77 5.82 15.87 -10.17
C SER A 77 7.10 15.01 -10.20
N VAL A 78 6.97 13.72 -10.55
CA VAL A 78 8.09 12.77 -10.57
C VAL A 78 8.65 12.61 -11.99
N GLU A 79 9.76 13.28 -12.26
CA GLU A 79 10.56 13.06 -13.47
C GLU A 79 11.23 11.68 -13.42
N ARG A 80 11.00 10.86 -14.45
CA ARG A 80 11.58 9.51 -14.57
C ARG A 80 12.65 9.49 -15.65
N PRO A 81 13.87 9.00 -15.35
CA PRO A 81 14.91 8.86 -16.36
C PRO A 81 14.45 7.98 -17.54
N ALA A 82 14.84 8.33 -18.77
CA ALA A 82 14.55 7.50 -19.94
C ALA A 82 15.13 6.07 -19.81
N SER A 83 16.21 5.91 -19.05
CA SER A 83 16.86 4.62 -18.77
C SER A 83 15.96 3.60 -18.06
N VAL A 84 14.94 4.06 -17.32
CA VAL A 84 14.03 3.17 -16.58
C VAL A 84 12.77 2.81 -17.36
N ALA A 85 12.54 3.44 -18.52
CA ALA A 85 11.30 3.31 -19.30
C ALA A 85 11.08 1.89 -19.86
N ASN A 86 12.17 1.18 -20.15
CA ASN A 86 12.18 -0.16 -20.73
C ASN A 86 12.28 -1.28 -19.68
N LEU A 87 12.32 -0.94 -18.39
CA LEU A 87 12.40 -1.95 -17.35
C LEU A 87 11.07 -2.68 -17.26
N LYS A 88 11.14 -4.02 -17.32
CA LYS A 88 9.97 -4.91 -17.27
C LYS A 88 10.19 -6.15 -16.42
N HIS A 89 11.40 -6.36 -15.90
CA HIS A 89 11.73 -7.50 -15.06
C HIS A 89 12.10 -7.02 -13.65
N LEU A 90 11.31 -7.40 -12.64
CA LEU A 90 11.59 -7.10 -11.24
C LEU A 90 12.43 -8.22 -10.63
N ILE A 91 13.65 -7.89 -10.18
CA ILE A 91 14.49 -8.79 -9.38
C ILE A 91 14.41 -8.34 -7.93
N ILE A 92 14.02 -9.24 -7.04
CA ILE A 92 13.83 -8.95 -5.61
C ILE A 92 14.89 -9.69 -4.81
N VAL A 93 15.60 -8.98 -3.92
CA VAL A 93 16.44 -9.58 -2.89
C VAL A 93 15.87 -9.21 -1.52
N PRO A 94 15.11 -10.11 -0.86
CA PRO A 94 14.54 -9.87 0.45
C PRO A 94 15.59 -9.81 1.56
N GLY A 95 15.38 -8.90 2.50
CA GLY A 95 16.23 -8.68 3.66
C GLY A 95 16.09 -9.77 4.72
N HIS A 96 17.23 -10.10 5.34
CA HIS A 96 17.40 -11.15 6.34
C HIS A 96 18.29 -10.72 7.51
N GLY A 97 18.53 -9.41 7.65
CA GLY A 97 19.44 -8.81 8.61
C GLY A 97 19.96 -7.47 8.10
N ILE A 98 20.54 -6.66 8.97
CA ILE A 98 21.03 -5.32 8.63
C ILE A 98 22.56 -5.32 8.71
N TRP A 99 23.23 -5.01 7.61
CA TRP A 99 24.66 -4.78 7.62
C TRP A 99 24.98 -3.36 8.12
N THR A 100 25.76 -3.25 9.18
CA THR A 100 26.19 -1.98 9.79
C THR A 100 27.58 -1.54 9.39
N GLY A 101 28.31 -2.37 8.63
CA GLY A 101 29.65 -2.06 8.12
C GLY A 101 29.67 -0.93 7.07
N ALA A 102 30.89 -0.59 6.66
CA ALA A 102 31.17 0.43 5.65
C ALA A 102 32.17 -0.03 4.58
N ARG A 103 32.94 -1.09 4.83
CA ARG A 103 34.00 -1.59 3.93
C ARG A 103 33.79 -3.06 3.61
N GLU A 104 34.29 -3.50 2.45
CA GLU A 104 34.19 -4.90 2.01
C GLU A 104 34.66 -5.92 3.05
N ARG A 105 35.78 -5.65 3.75
CA ARG A 105 36.32 -6.54 4.79
C ARG A 105 35.38 -6.80 5.98
N GLU A 106 34.39 -5.94 6.19
CA GLU A 106 33.39 -6.03 7.27
C GLU A 106 32.15 -6.83 6.82
N ILE A 107 32.09 -7.29 5.57
CA ILE A 107 30.95 -8.05 5.05
C ILE A 107 30.86 -9.42 5.73
N LEU A 108 31.99 -10.10 5.95
CA LEU A 108 32.03 -11.42 6.57
C LEU A 108 32.12 -11.37 8.11
N ASP A 109 32.35 -10.18 8.67
CA ASP A 109 32.42 -9.96 10.11
C ASP A 109 31.00 -9.89 10.69
N GLU A 110 30.60 -10.91 11.46
CA GLU A 110 29.26 -10.99 12.04
C GLU A 110 28.94 -9.85 13.03
N ASP A 111 29.94 -9.21 13.64
CA ASP A 111 29.73 -8.06 14.53
C ASP A 111 29.36 -6.79 13.77
N SER A 112 29.63 -6.77 12.46
CA SER A 112 29.15 -5.76 11.52
C SER A 112 27.73 -6.06 11.00
N TRP A 113 26.99 -6.97 11.66
CA TRP A 113 25.60 -7.30 11.32
C TRP A 113 24.67 -7.30 12.53
N VAL A 114 23.48 -6.76 12.33
CA VAL A 114 22.31 -6.99 13.19
C VAL A 114 21.56 -8.19 12.65
N LEU A 115 21.77 -9.34 13.30
CA LEU A 115 21.14 -10.62 12.97
C LEU A 115 20.18 -11.08 14.08
N ALA A 116 19.20 -11.90 13.73
CA ALA A 116 18.41 -12.61 14.73
C ALA A 116 19.28 -13.64 15.48
N SER A 117 18.92 -13.96 16.72
CA SER A 117 19.71 -14.88 17.57
C SER A 117 19.98 -16.24 16.92
N PHE A 118 18.98 -16.82 16.24
CA PHE A 118 19.11 -18.11 15.56
C PHE A 118 20.00 -18.07 14.30
N GLN A 119 20.34 -16.89 13.80
CA GLN A 119 21.24 -16.70 12.66
C GLN A 119 22.70 -16.57 13.07
N ARG A 120 22.99 -16.23 14.34
CA ARG A 120 24.35 -15.96 14.81
C ARG A 120 25.20 -17.22 14.91
N GLY A 121 26.50 -17.09 14.64
CA GLY A 121 27.48 -18.18 14.70
C GLY A 121 27.36 -19.23 13.60
N ARG A 122 26.54 -18.97 12.56
CA ARG A 122 26.25 -19.92 11.47
C ARG A 122 26.75 -19.46 10.09
N GLY A 123 27.62 -18.44 10.04
CA GLY A 123 28.19 -17.95 8.78
C GLY A 123 27.18 -17.25 7.86
N ARG A 124 26.08 -16.72 8.42
CA ARG A 124 25.01 -16.04 7.68
C ARG A 124 25.43 -14.80 6.89
N PRO A 125 26.39 -13.98 7.35
CA PRO A 125 26.90 -12.86 6.54
C PRO A 125 27.31 -13.23 5.11
N ALA A 126 28.02 -14.34 4.94
CA ALA A 126 28.49 -14.79 3.63
C ALA A 126 27.33 -15.12 2.68
N LEU A 127 26.35 -15.89 3.16
CA LEU A 127 25.23 -16.31 2.32
C LEU A 127 24.28 -15.14 2.00
N ILE A 128 24.11 -14.20 2.92
CA ILE A 128 23.39 -12.95 2.63
C ILE A 128 24.13 -12.15 1.56
N ALA A 129 25.47 -12.04 1.63
CA ALA A 129 26.26 -11.40 0.59
C ALA A 129 26.12 -12.12 -0.77
N GLU A 130 26.05 -13.44 -0.79
CA GLU A 130 25.78 -14.23 -2.00
C GLU A 130 24.39 -13.94 -2.60
N HIS A 131 23.33 -13.76 -1.78
CA HIS A 131 22.03 -13.32 -2.29
C HIS A 131 22.13 -11.96 -3.01
N ILE A 132 22.86 -11.01 -2.40
CA ILE A 132 23.05 -9.66 -2.94
C ILE A 132 23.84 -9.74 -4.24
N ALA A 133 24.94 -10.50 -4.27
CA ALA A 133 25.76 -10.72 -5.45
C ALA A 133 24.95 -11.35 -6.59
N ARG A 134 24.13 -12.37 -6.29
CA ARG A 134 23.29 -13.05 -7.29
C ARG A 134 22.21 -12.13 -7.86
N GLY A 135 21.58 -11.30 -7.03
CA GLY A 135 20.63 -10.28 -7.50
C GLY A 135 21.30 -9.23 -8.41
N ALA A 136 22.50 -8.79 -8.06
CA ALA A 136 23.30 -7.88 -8.88
C ALA A 136 23.70 -8.53 -10.22
N GLU A 137 24.17 -9.77 -10.20
CA GLU A 137 24.56 -10.53 -11.38
C GLU A 137 23.40 -10.66 -12.39
N LEU A 138 22.23 -11.10 -11.93
CA LEU A 138 21.02 -11.20 -12.76
C LEU A 138 20.64 -9.86 -13.39
N THR A 139 20.85 -8.77 -12.64
CA THR A 139 20.56 -7.41 -13.10
C THR A 139 21.55 -6.96 -14.18
N LEU A 140 22.83 -7.31 -14.04
CA LEU A 140 23.84 -6.98 -15.04
C LEU A 140 23.67 -7.80 -16.33
N GLN A 141 23.15 -9.03 -16.23
CA GLN A 141 22.87 -9.91 -17.37
C GLN A 141 21.65 -9.50 -18.19
N ASN A 142 20.65 -8.86 -17.56
CA ASN A 142 19.42 -8.45 -18.24
C ASN A 142 19.26 -6.92 -18.19
N GLN A 143 19.34 -6.23 -19.34
CA GLN A 143 19.23 -4.77 -19.40
C GLN A 143 17.83 -4.24 -19.06
N GLU A 144 16.80 -5.08 -19.14
CA GLU A 144 15.41 -4.72 -18.87
C GLU A 144 14.99 -5.00 -17.43
N SER A 145 15.93 -5.38 -16.56
CA SER A 145 15.63 -5.68 -15.16
C SER A 145 15.99 -4.54 -14.19
N LEU A 146 15.18 -4.41 -13.14
CA LEU A 146 15.39 -3.55 -11.99
C LEU A 146 15.65 -4.43 -10.76
N LEU A 147 16.78 -4.20 -10.08
CA LEU A 147 17.04 -4.78 -8.76
C LEU A 147 16.35 -3.98 -7.67
N VAL A 148 15.55 -4.64 -6.86
CA VAL A 148 14.96 -4.09 -5.64
C VAL A 148 15.46 -4.89 -4.45
N PHE A 149 16.32 -4.27 -3.63
CA PHE A 149 16.56 -4.75 -2.28
C PHE A 149 15.33 -4.40 -1.45
N SER A 150 14.69 -5.38 -0.82
CA SER A 150 13.44 -5.17 -0.07
C SER A 150 13.61 -5.59 1.37
N GLY A 151 13.13 -4.76 2.30
CA GLY A 151 13.25 -5.01 3.73
C GLY A 151 13.35 -3.71 4.52
N GLY A 152 12.48 -3.60 5.52
CA GLY A 152 12.31 -2.39 6.31
C GLY A 152 13.30 -2.22 7.45
N GLN A 153 12.99 -1.27 8.32
CA GLN A 153 13.76 -0.99 9.53
C GLN A 153 13.31 -1.92 10.67
N THR A 154 13.76 -3.17 10.61
CA THR A 154 13.20 -4.27 11.43
C THR A 154 13.78 -4.37 12.84
N SER A 155 14.83 -3.61 13.16
CA SER A 155 15.53 -3.66 14.43
C SER A 155 15.58 -2.29 15.12
N PRO A 156 15.33 -2.21 16.45
CA PRO A 156 15.53 -0.97 17.21
C PRO A 156 17.02 -0.60 17.34
N LEU A 157 17.93 -1.54 17.05
CA LEU A 157 19.39 -1.33 17.16
C LEU A 157 19.98 -0.59 15.96
N SER A 158 19.17 -0.25 14.95
CA SER A 158 19.66 0.39 13.73
C SER A 158 18.72 1.48 13.21
N SER A 159 19.32 2.56 12.72
CA SER A 159 18.62 3.63 12.00
C SER A 159 18.42 3.32 10.51
N THR A 160 19.10 2.31 9.97
CA THR A 160 19.02 1.93 8.55
C THR A 160 18.08 0.74 8.33
N THR A 161 17.60 0.60 7.10
CA THR A 161 16.75 -0.52 6.69
C THR A 161 17.58 -1.70 6.19
N GLU A 162 17.00 -2.91 6.19
CA GLU A 162 17.64 -4.07 5.56
C GLU A 162 17.95 -3.76 4.09
N ALA A 163 16.98 -3.21 3.34
CA ALA A 163 17.13 -2.83 1.94
C ALA A 163 18.28 -1.85 1.67
N GLU A 164 18.34 -0.76 2.45
CA GLU A 164 19.42 0.23 2.34
C GLU A 164 20.78 -0.39 2.65
N SER A 165 20.86 -1.21 3.71
CA SER A 165 22.11 -1.88 4.06
C SER A 165 22.62 -2.80 2.94
N TYR A 166 21.72 -3.47 2.21
CA TYR A 166 22.08 -4.36 1.10
C TYR A 166 22.56 -3.58 -0.11
N HIS A 167 21.92 -2.44 -0.40
CA HIS A 167 22.39 -1.55 -1.47
C HIS A 167 23.80 -1.00 -1.16
N ARG A 168 24.05 -0.56 0.08
CA ARG A 168 25.39 -0.12 0.51
C ARG A 168 26.41 -1.26 0.41
N LEU A 169 26.04 -2.47 0.82
CA LEU A 169 26.91 -3.64 0.73
C LEU A 169 27.27 -3.95 -0.73
N ALA A 170 26.29 -3.95 -1.63
CA ALA A 170 26.51 -4.21 -3.05
C ALA A 170 27.50 -3.21 -3.68
N LEU A 171 27.49 -1.94 -3.26
CA LEU A 171 28.46 -0.94 -3.70
C LEU A 171 29.83 -1.15 -3.05
N ALA A 172 29.88 -1.42 -1.73
CA ALA A 172 31.13 -1.66 -1.02
C ALA A 172 31.88 -2.90 -1.51
N ALA A 173 31.14 -3.92 -1.97
CA ALA A 173 31.68 -5.15 -2.55
C ALA A 173 31.89 -5.09 -4.07
N LEU A 174 31.60 -3.95 -4.71
CA LEU A 174 31.67 -3.77 -6.17
C LEU A 174 30.81 -4.76 -6.97
N TYR A 175 29.74 -5.29 -6.39
CA TYR A 175 28.77 -6.14 -7.10
C TYR A 175 27.93 -5.33 -8.11
N LEU A 176 27.76 -4.04 -7.84
CA LEU A 176 27.09 -3.10 -8.73
C LEU A 176 28.05 -1.98 -9.14
N PRO A 177 28.04 -1.57 -10.42
CA PRO A 177 28.86 -0.46 -10.85
C PRO A 177 28.24 0.87 -10.35
N HIS A 178 29.09 1.85 -10.03
CA HIS A 178 28.61 3.20 -9.72
C HIS A 178 28.03 3.91 -10.93
N LYS A 179 28.55 3.60 -12.12
CA LYS A 179 28.21 4.23 -13.39
C LYS A 179 27.92 3.18 -14.46
N ASN A 180 27.05 3.50 -15.40
CA ASN A 180 26.82 2.70 -16.58
C ASN A 180 27.95 2.89 -17.63
N ALA A 181 27.84 2.22 -18.77
CA ALA A 181 28.83 2.31 -19.86
C ALA A 181 28.96 3.72 -20.47
N THR A 182 27.98 4.60 -20.30
CA THR A 182 28.02 6.00 -20.77
C THR A 182 28.55 6.97 -19.72
N GLY A 183 28.95 6.48 -18.54
CA GLY A 183 29.48 7.30 -17.45
C GLY A 183 28.42 7.95 -16.54
N GLU A 184 27.13 7.66 -16.77
CA GLU A 184 25.99 8.12 -15.97
C GLU A 184 25.78 7.23 -14.74
N PRO A 185 25.16 7.73 -13.65
CA PRO A 185 24.84 6.90 -12.49
C PRO A 185 24.07 5.62 -12.86
N PHE A 186 24.43 4.50 -12.23
CA PHE A 186 23.71 3.25 -12.46
C PHE A 186 22.31 3.29 -11.83
N GLN A 187 21.26 3.28 -12.67
CA GLN A 187 19.86 3.50 -12.26
C GLN A 187 19.01 2.21 -12.21
N ARG A 188 19.58 1.04 -12.46
CA ARG A 188 18.83 -0.25 -12.48
C ARG A 188 18.86 -0.97 -11.13
N VAL A 189 18.96 -0.20 -10.04
CA VAL A 189 18.89 -0.68 -8.65
C VAL A 189 18.16 0.34 -7.78
N THR A 190 17.31 -0.13 -6.87
CA THR A 190 16.66 0.71 -5.85
C THR A 190 16.36 -0.10 -4.58
N THR A 191 15.75 0.56 -3.60
CA THR A 191 15.38 -0.02 -2.31
C THR A 191 13.87 0.07 -2.07
N GLU A 192 13.34 -0.94 -1.38
CA GLU A 192 12.00 -0.98 -0.80
C GLU A 192 12.18 -1.05 0.73
N PRO A 193 11.99 0.06 1.47
CA PRO A 193 12.41 0.18 2.87
C PRO A 193 11.27 -0.03 3.88
N PHE A 194 10.16 -0.68 3.50
CA PHE A 194 8.99 -0.84 4.37
C PHE A 194 8.57 -2.30 4.59
N ALA A 195 9.01 -3.29 3.81
CA ALA A 195 8.61 -4.68 4.03
C ALA A 195 9.09 -5.24 5.37
N LEU A 196 8.16 -5.83 6.14
CA LEU A 196 8.44 -6.39 7.47
C LEU A 196 8.36 -7.93 7.48
N ASP A 197 7.86 -8.52 6.40
CA ASP A 197 7.76 -9.97 6.22
C ASP A 197 7.89 -10.36 4.75
N SER A 198 7.92 -11.67 4.49
CA SER A 198 8.09 -12.22 3.14
C SER A 198 6.96 -11.88 2.16
N TYR A 199 5.73 -11.72 2.64
CA TYR A 199 4.60 -11.34 1.78
C TYR A 199 4.76 -9.89 1.34
N GLN A 200 5.08 -9.00 2.29
CA GLN A 200 5.36 -7.59 2.00
C GLN A 200 6.60 -7.43 1.12
N ASN A 201 7.63 -8.26 1.29
CA ASN A 201 8.80 -8.22 0.39
C ASN A 201 8.40 -8.39 -1.08
N LEU A 202 7.44 -9.28 -1.37
CA LEU A 202 6.91 -9.46 -2.72
C LEU A 202 6.03 -8.27 -3.13
N LEU A 203 4.95 -8.01 -2.39
CA LEU A 203 3.94 -7.02 -2.78
C LEU A 203 4.49 -5.60 -2.82
N PHE A 204 5.30 -5.21 -1.83
CA PHE A 204 5.87 -3.87 -1.79
C PHE A 204 6.96 -3.68 -2.84
N SER A 205 7.69 -4.73 -3.23
CA SER A 205 8.62 -4.63 -4.36
C SER A 205 7.88 -4.41 -5.68
N VAL A 206 6.72 -5.04 -5.88
CA VAL A 206 5.84 -4.77 -7.03
C VAL A 206 5.35 -3.33 -7.02
N ALA A 207 4.88 -2.85 -5.87
CA ALA A 207 4.45 -1.45 -5.70
C ALA A 207 5.61 -0.47 -5.94
N ARG A 208 6.81 -0.78 -5.43
CA ARG A 208 8.03 0.02 -5.60
C ARG A 208 8.48 0.04 -7.06
N PHE A 209 8.36 -1.07 -7.77
CA PHE A 209 8.64 -1.11 -9.22
C PHE A 209 7.71 -0.17 -9.98
N ARG A 210 6.40 -0.17 -9.68
CA ARG A 210 5.45 0.79 -10.27
C ARG A 210 5.78 2.23 -9.91
N GLU A 211 6.08 2.50 -8.64
CA GLU A 211 6.48 3.84 -8.18
C GLU A 211 7.70 4.36 -8.95
N TYR A 212 8.72 3.51 -9.12
CA TYR A 212 9.99 3.83 -9.76
C TYR A 212 9.90 3.97 -11.28
N THR A 213 9.20 3.05 -11.96
CA THR A 213 9.18 2.96 -13.43
C THR A 213 7.92 3.56 -14.06
N GLY A 214 6.86 3.77 -13.27
CA GLY A 214 5.55 4.18 -13.76
C GLY A 214 4.69 3.05 -14.34
N ARG A 215 5.15 1.79 -14.28
CA ARG A 215 4.46 0.62 -14.85
C ARG A 215 4.71 -0.62 -13.99
N TYR A 216 3.87 -1.65 -14.12
CA TYR A 216 4.06 -2.92 -13.41
C TYR A 216 5.06 -3.83 -14.14
N PRO A 217 5.80 -4.70 -13.43
CA PRO A 217 6.71 -5.63 -14.08
C PRO A 217 5.93 -6.70 -14.86
N GLN A 218 6.53 -7.22 -15.91
CA GLN A 218 6.06 -8.39 -16.66
C GLN A 218 6.55 -9.68 -16.01
N LYS A 219 7.83 -9.73 -15.60
CA LYS A 219 8.46 -10.88 -14.93
C LYS A 219 8.91 -10.52 -13.51
N ILE A 220 8.81 -11.47 -12.58
CA ILE A 220 9.39 -11.38 -11.24
C ILE A 220 10.40 -12.51 -11.01
N SER A 221 11.59 -12.18 -10.54
CA SER A 221 12.58 -13.11 -10.01
C SER A 221 12.90 -12.78 -8.56
N VAL A 222 12.77 -13.74 -7.64
CA VAL A 222 13.12 -13.56 -6.22
C VAL A 222 14.39 -14.33 -5.90
N VAL A 223 15.39 -13.69 -5.32
CA VAL A 223 16.64 -14.33 -4.87
C VAL A 223 16.64 -14.45 -3.36
N GLY A 224 16.78 -15.65 -2.82
CA GLY A 224 16.79 -15.84 -1.37
C GLY A 224 17.16 -17.25 -0.95
N TYR A 225 16.88 -17.59 0.31
CA TYR A 225 17.15 -18.93 0.83
C TYR A 225 16.30 -20.00 0.12
N GLU A 226 16.90 -21.15 -0.20
CA GLU A 226 16.23 -22.27 -0.86
C GLU A 226 15.05 -22.81 -0.04
N PHE A 227 15.22 -23.05 1.26
CA PHE A 227 14.12 -23.47 2.15
C PHE A 227 12.91 -22.52 2.20
N LYS A 228 12.97 -21.30 1.65
CA LYS A 228 11.81 -20.38 1.54
C LYS A 228 11.09 -20.44 0.19
N ARG A 229 11.66 -21.12 -0.81
CA ARG A 229 11.14 -21.22 -2.19
C ARG A 229 9.66 -21.54 -2.21
N ARG A 230 9.29 -22.65 -1.56
CA ARG A 230 7.93 -23.19 -1.59
C ARG A 230 6.91 -22.14 -1.17
N ARG A 231 7.16 -21.40 -0.08
CA ARG A 231 6.26 -20.34 0.40
C ARG A 231 6.08 -19.22 -0.62
N PHE A 232 7.14 -18.78 -1.30
CA PHE A 232 7.02 -17.73 -2.32
C PHE A 232 6.23 -18.21 -3.54
N GLU A 233 6.58 -19.40 -4.07
CA GLU A 233 5.98 -19.94 -5.30
C GLU A 233 4.52 -20.37 -5.13
N THR A 234 4.16 -20.98 -3.98
CA THR A 234 2.83 -21.57 -3.79
C THR A 234 1.88 -20.67 -3.01
N LEU A 235 2.38 -19.83 -2.09
CA LEU A 235 1.54 -18.99 -1.23
C LEU A 235 1.58 -17.53 -1.66
N HIS A 236 2.74 -16.85 -1.58
CA HIS A 236 2.81 -15.40 -1.82
C HIS A 236 2.47 -15.02 -3.25
N ARG A 237 3.03 -15.75 -4.25
CA ARG A 237 2.69 -15.57 -5.66
C ARG A 237 1.19 -15.77 -5.90
N THR A 238 0.59 -16.79 -5.29
CA THR A 238 -0.85 -17.09 -5.40
C THR A 238 -1.69 -15.98 -4.76
N ALA A 239 -1.29 -15.46 -3.60
CA ALA A 239 -1.99 -14.38 -2.88
C ALA A 239 -2.07 -13.10 -3.71
N VAL A 240 -1.02 -12.79 -4.48
CA VAL A 240 -1.00 -11.67 -5.45
C VAL A 240 -1.45 -12.08 -6.85
N ARG A 241 -1.89 -13.32 -7.07
CA ARG A 241 -2.33 -13.85 -8.37
C ARG A 241 -1.33 -13.65 -9.51
N TRP A 242 -0.03 -13.67 -9.22
CA TRP A 242 0.98 -13.53 -10.28
C TRP A 242 1.01 -14.80 -11.16
N PRO A 243 1.05 -14.69 -12.50
CA PRO A 243 1.18 -15.84 -13.39
C PRO A 243 2.43 -16.67 -13.06
N SER A 244 2.29 -17.99 -12.98
CA SER A 244 3.44 -18.87 -12.67
C SER A 244 4.51 -18.88 -13.76
N ALA A 245 4.12 -18.66 -15.03
CA ALA A 245 5.07 -18.56 -16.14
C ALA A 245 5.98 -17.33 -16.05
N GLU A 246 5.52 -16.28 -15.35
CA GLU A 246 6.21 -15.00 -15.20
C GLU A 246 6.81 -14.80 -13.80
N PHE A 247 6.94 -15.88 -13.04
CA PHE A 247 7.49 -15.86 -11.68
C PHE A 247 8.57 -16.93 -11.52
N GLU A 248 9.74 -16.53 -11.05
CA GLU A 248 10.88 -17.42 -10.81
C GLU A 248 11.46 -17.18 -9.42
N TYR A 249 11.79 -18.26 -8.71
CA TYR A 249 12.54 -18.19 -7.47
C TYR A 249 13.95 -18.75 -7.67
N ILE A 250 14.97 -17.99 -7.29
CA ILE A 250 16.38 -18.39 -7.31
C ILE A 250 16.79 -18.62 -5.86
N GLY A 251 16.75 -19.87 -5.43
CA GLY A 251 17.13 -20.25 -4.08
C GLY A 251 18.62 -20.58 -3.96
N LEU A 252 19.22 -20.11 -2.88
CA LEU A 252 20.57 -20.46 -2.46
C LEU A 252 20.48 -21.31 -1.19
N SER A 253 21.09 -22.48 -1.24
CA SER A 253 21.13 -23.42 -0.13
C SER A 253 22.11 -22.98 0.96
N LEU A 254 21.84 -23.42 2.18
CA LEU A 254 22.77 -23.34 3.28
C LEU A 254 23.99 -24.23 3.03
N ARG A 255 25.07 -23.95 3.75
CA ARG A 255 26.37 -24.58 3.52
C ARG A 255 26.37 -26.09 3.77
N ASN A 256 25.48 -26.58 4.64
CA ASN A 256 25.41 -27.99 4.99
C ASN A 256 23.95 -28.47 5.05
N GLN A 257 23.75 -29.75 4.73
CA GLN A 257 22.42 -30.35 4.62
C GLN A 257 21.67 -30.38 5.96
N ALA A 258 22.36 -30.66 7.08
CA ALA A 258 21.72 -30.72 8.39
C ALA A 258 21.10 -29.38 8.80
N GLU A 259 21.79 -28.27 8.52
CA GLU A 259 21.27 -26.92 8.75
C GLU A 259 20.15 -26.57 7.79
N GLU A 260 20.22 -27.00 6.52
CA GLU A 260 19.13 -26.86 5.55
C GLU A 260 17.87 -27.59 6.04
N ASP A 261 18.00 -28.80 6.56
CA ASP A 261 16.90 -29.61 7.07
C ASP A 261 16.26 -28.97 8.32
N GLU A 262 17.09 -28.50 9.27
CA GLU A 262 16.65 -27.74 10.46
C GLU A 262 15.90 -26.47 10.05
N ALA A 263 16.48 -25.69 9.13
CA ALA A 263 15.89 -24.45 8.65
C ALA A 263 14.58 -24.70 7.88
N SER A 264 14.52 -25.76 7.08
CA SER A 264 13.32 -26.17 6.34
C SER A 264 12.19 -26.60 7.27
N ALA A 265 12.48 -27.39 8.31
CA ALA A 265 11.49 -27.75 9.33
C ALA A 265 10.99 -26.50 10.08
N GLY A 266 11.91 -25.60 10.45
CA GLY A 266 11.57 -24.34 11.09
C GLY A 266 10.75 -23.41 10.18
N GLU A 267 11.03 -23.37 8.89
CA GLU A 267 10.29 -22.59 7.88
C GLU A 267 8.87 -23.15 7.72
N LEU A 268 8.74 -24.47 7.61
CA LEU A 268 7.45 -25.14 7.46
C LEU A 268 6.53 -24.77 8.62
N GLN A 269 7.01 -24.95 9.85
CA GLN A 269 6.21 -24.76 11.07
C GLN A 269 5.91 -23.28 11.37
N ASN A 270 6.92 -22.40 11.23
CA ASN A 270 6.81 -21.01 11.71
C ASN A 270 6.47 -20.01 10.60
N SER A 271 6.26 -20.47 9.38
CA SER A 271 6.00 -19.61 8.23
C SER A 271 5.08 -20.25 7.22
N TYR A 272 5.45 -21.37 6.59
CA TYR A 272 4.63 -21.94 5.51
C TYR A 272 3.21 -22.30 5.97
N LEU A 273 3.09 -23.05 7.08
CA LEU A 273 1.78 -23.42 7.63
C LEU A 273 0.96 -22.19 8.06
N PRO A 274 1.49 -21.24 8.86
CA PRO A 274 0.77 -20.00 9.15
C PRO A 274 0.30 -19.20 7.93
N TYR A 275 1.11 -19.11 6.86
CA TYR A 275 0.70 -18.44 5.63
C TYR A 275 -0.26 -19.27 4.77
N THR A 276 -0.32 -20.59 4.97
CA THR A 276 -1.34 -21.44 4.34
C THR A 276 -2.70 -21.13 4.93
N ASP A 277 -2.75 -20.92 6.25
CA ASP A 277 -3.97 -20.52 6.94
C ASP A 277 -4.32 -19.06 6.61
N ASP A 278 -3.37 -18.13 6.63
CA ASP A 278 -3.55 -16.69 6.42
C ASP A 278 -2.61 -16.15 5.34
N LEU A 279 -3.07 -16.22 4.08
CA LEU A 279 -2.26 -15.88 2.89
C LEU A 279 -1.68 -14.45 2.90
N TYR A 280 -2.36 -13.53 3.58
CA TYR A 280 -2.02 -12.10 3.60
C TYR A 280 -1.29 -11.68 4.90
N GLY A 281 -1.15 -12.60 5.87
CA GLY A 281 -0.50 -12.36 7.16
C GLY A 281 -1.18 -11.29 8.01
N CYS A 282 -2.50 -11.14 7.89
CA CYS A 282 -3.28 -10.13 8.59
C CYS A 282 -3.70 -10.55 10.00
N HIS A 283 -3.63 -11.85 10.31
CA HIS A 283 -4.09 -12.43 11.57
C HIS A 283 -2.92 -12.96 12.40
N PRO A 284 -3.07 -13.05 13.74
CA PRO A 284 -2.10 -13.72 14.57
C PRO A 284 -1.92 -15.20 14.14
N PRO A 285 -0.69 -15.75 14.17
CA PRO A 285 0.52 -15.15 14.74
C PRO A 285 1.28 -14.20 13.79
N LEU A 286 0.95 -14.17 12.50
CA LEU A 286 1.70 -13.43 11.47
C LEU A 286 1.62 -11.92 11.68
N SER A 287 0.44 -11.37 11.95
CA SER A 287 0.30 -9.92 12.17
C SER A 287 0.99 -9.44 13.44
N THR A 288 1.05 -10.28 14.49
CA THR A 288 1.84 -10.01 15.70
C THR A 288 3.34 -9.93 15.36
N LYS A 289 3.84 -10.90 14.59
CA LYS A 289 5.23 -10.93 14.10
C LYS A 289 5.55 -9.74 13.20
N ARG A 290 4.63 -9.32 12.34
CA ARG A 290 4.75 -8.11 11.51
C ARG A 290 4.85 -6.86 12.39
N ARG A 291 3.97 -6.72 13.38
CA ARG A 291 3.96 -5.58 14.31
C ARG A 291 5.24 -5.48 15.13
N SER A 292 5.76 -6.61 15.64
CA SER A 292 6.99 -6.62 16.43
C SER A 292 8.24 -6.22 15.63
N ARG A 293 8.16 -6.31 14.29
CA ARG A 293 9.23 -5.89 13.37
C ARG A 293 9.10 -4.45 12.89
N ASN A 294 8.16 -3.66 13.43
CA ASN A 294 8.06 -2.22 13.14
C ASN A 294 8.37 -1.36 14.37
N PRO A 295 9.55 -1.49 15.01
CA PRO A 295 9.87 -0.71 16.20
C PRO A 295 9.92 0.80 15.94
N HIS A 296 10.07 1.21 14.67
CA HIS A 296 10.15 2.61 14.24
C HIS A 296 8.82 3.18 13.73
N LEU A 297 7.73 2.43 13.85
CA LEU A 297 6.35 2.89 13.57
C LEU A 297 6.18 3.47 12.15
N ARG A 298 6.88 2.89 11.17
CA ARG A 298 6.86 3.36 9.77
C ARG A 298 5.67 2.79 9.00
N VAL A 299 5.16 3.58 8.06
CA VAL A 299 4.09 3.19 7.13
C VAL A 299 4.50 3.56 5.71
N HIS A 300 4.20 2.69 4.75
CA HIS A 300 4.56 2.88 3.34
C HIS A 300 3.63 3.88 2.63
N ALA A 301 4.12 4.49 1.56
CA ALA A 301 3.36 5.45 0.75
C ALA A 301 2.60 4.82 -0.45
N TYR A 302 2.65 3.49 -0.62
CA TYR A 302 2.10 2.80 -1.81
C TYR A 302 0.60 3.02 -2.08
N HIS A 303 -0.21 3.44 -1.10
CA HIS A 303 -1.60 3.85 -1.34
C HIS A 303 -1.71 5.08 -2.26
N ARG A 304 -0.65 5.90 -2.35
CA ARG A 304 -0.55 7.06 -3.25
C ARG A 304 0.27 6.74 -4.48
N SER A 305 1.39 6.04 -4.33
CA SER A 305 2.32 5.78 -5.44
C SER A 305 2.03 4.52 -6.25
N ALA A 306 1.06 3.70 -5.83
CA ALA A 306 0.51 2.56 -6.57
C ALA A 306 -0.98 2.38 -6.23
N PRO A 307 -1.84 3.39 -6.52
CA PRO A 307 -3.25 3.39 -6.12
C PRO A 307 -4.04 2.19 -6.69
N GLU A 308 -3.60 1.62 -7.81
CA GLU A 308 -4.18 0.44 -8.44
C GLU A 308 -4.07 -0.80 -7.54
N LEU A 309 -3.13 -0.81 -6.59
CA LEU A 309 -2.99 -1.88 -5.59
C LEU A 309 -3.76 -1.63 -4.29
N ARG A 310 -4.45 -0.50 -4.12
CA ARG A 310 -5.09 -0.11 -2.85
C ARG A 310 -5.94 -1.22 -2.24
N ASN A 311 -6.84 -1.79 -3.04
CA ASN A 311 -7.74 -2.85 -2.57
C ASN A 311 -6.98 -4.14 -2.17
N LEU A 312 -5.87 -4.45 -2.83
CA LEU A 312 -5.01 -5.60 -2.47
C LEU A 312 -4.17 -5.30 -1.22
N LEU A 313 -3.67 -4.07 -1.06
CA LEU A 313 -2.91 -3.63 0.12
C LEU A 313 -3.78 -3.65 1.39
N GLU A 314 -5.06 -3.32 1.25
CA GLU A 314 -6.06 -3.31 2.34
C GLU A 314 -6.77 -4.67 2.51
N TRP A 315 -6.47 -5.65 1.64
CA TRP A 315 -7.15 -6.94 1.69
C TRP A 315 -6.79 -7.73 2.95
N CYS A 316 -7.81 -7.95 3.77
CA CYS A 316 -7.73 -8.68 5.02
C CYS A 316 -9.02 -9.50 5.18
N PRO A 317 -9.09 -10.72 4.64
CA PRO A 317 -10.31 -11.49 4.65
C PRO A 317 -10.57 -12.14 6.02
N SER A 318 -11.83 -12.15 6.46
CA SER A 318 -12.24 -12.87 7.68
C SER A 318 -12.05 -14.39 7.54
N THR A 319 -12.19 -14.92 6.33
CA THR A 319 -11.83 -16.30 5.99
C THR A 319 -10.40 -16.29 5.45
N THR A 320 -9.48 -16.78 6.27
CA THR A 320 -8.04 -16.54 6.17
C THR A 320 -7.39 -17.11 4.88
N ALA A 321 -8.04 -18.07 4.21
CA ALA A 321 -7.58 -18.65 2.95
C ALA A 321 -8.20 -18.03 1.67
N SER A 322 -9.05 -17.00 1.78
CA SER A 322 -9.72 -16.44 0.60
C SER A 322 -8.80 -15.51 -0.22
N ILE A 323 -8.63 -15.85 -1.49
CA ILE A 323 -7.82 -15.07 -2.44
C ILE A 323 -8.59 -13.81 -2.86
N PHE A 324 -7.87 -12.69 -2.92
CA PHE A 324 -8.36 -11.41 -3.42
C PHE A 324 -8.93 -11.54 -4.85
N ARG A 325 -10.21 -11.18 -5.01
CA ARG A 325 -10.95 -11.28 -6.29
C ARG A 325 -11.12 -9.97 -7.04
N GLY A 326 -10.63 -8.86 -6.49
CA GLY A 326 -10.69 -7.57 -7.17
C GLY A 326 -9.79 -7.54 -8.42
N PRO A 327 -9.94 -6.48 -9.23
CA PRO A 327 -9.11 -6.29 -10.42
C PRO A 327 -7.65 -6.04 -10.02
N LEU A 328 -6.72 -6.66 -10.74
CA LEU A 328 -5.29 -6.42 -10.61
C LEU A 328 -4.69 -5.93 -11.94
N PRO A 329 -3.63 -5.09 -11.90
CA PRO A 329 -3.02 -4.53 -13.11
C PRO A 329 -2.45 -5.55 -14.12
N TRP A 330 -2.24 -6.80 -13.70
CA TRP A 330 -1.69 -7.90 -14.49
C TRP A 330 -2.73 -8.97 -14.84
N ASP A 331 -4.03 -8.70 -14.65
CA ASP A 331 -5.11 -9.62 -15.04
C ASP A 331 -5.42 -9.59 -16.55
N THR A 332 -4.72 -8.77 -17.34
CA THR A 332 -4.99 -8.50 -18.76
C THR A 332 -4.23 -9.38 -19.72
#